data_AF-A0AAJ1UGI1-F1
#
_entry.id   AF-A0AAJ1UGI1-F1
#
_cell.length_a   1.000
_cell.length_b   1.000
_cell.length_c   1.000
_cell.angle_alpha   90.00
_cell.angle_beta   90.00
_cell.angle_gamma   90.00
#
_symmetry.space_group_name_H-M   'P 1'
#
loop_
_entity.id
_entity.type
_entity.pdbx_description
1 polymer ?
#
loop_
_entity_poly.entity_id
_entity_poly.type
_entity_poly.pdbx_seq_one_letter_code
_entity_poly.pdbx_strand_id
1 'polypeptide(L)'
;ALDISFERADAIIGQWPDSHLPIALKALGLSPAECYLTMTAILGPIDTNRDSLREFVHIYRSIDREKAMALVRRWKAEDMSAMLRGKLREMAEAEDDTPLVDAANSDHPSRQRLAK
;
A
#
# COMPACT_ATOMS: atom_id res chain seq x y z
N ALA A 1 5.72 -4.05 -9.75
CA ALA A 1 7.07 -3.49 -9.49
C ALA A 1 7.26 -3.15 -8.01
N LEU A 2 6.39 -2.40 -7.33
CA LEU A 2 6.44 -2.25 -5.85
C LEU A 2 5.18 -2.73 -5.11
N ASP A 3 4.04 -2.84 -5.81
CA ASP A 3 2.76 -3.35 -5.28
C ASP A 3 2.31 -2.60 -4.01
N ILE A 4 2.22 -1.29 -4.15
CA ILE A 4 1.80 -0.31 -3.14
C ILE A 4 0.60 0.49 -3.68
N SER A 5 -0.16 1.10 -2.78
CA SER A 5 -1.30 1.97 -3.13
C SER A 5 -0.86 3.27 -3.81
N PHE A 6 -1.80 3.92 -4.51
CA PHE A 6 -1.55 5.23 -5.14
C PHE A 6 -1.24 6.33 -4.12
N GLU A 7 -1.96 6.35 -2.99
CA GLU A 7 -1.70 7.28 -1.88
C GLU A 7 -0.27 7.11 -1.35
N ARG A 8 0.18 5.85 -1.20
CA ARG A 8 1.57 5.55 -0.82
C ARG A 8 2.57 6.01 -1.87
N ALA A 9 2.26 5.83 -3.15
CA ALA A 9 3.14 6.25 -4.24
C ALA A 9 3.35 7.77 -4.23
N ASP A 10 2.29 8.55 -3.99
CA ASP A 10 2.36 10.01 -3.87
C ASP A 10 3.24 10.45 -2.69
N ALA A 11 3.06 9.80 -1.52
CA ALA A 11 3.89 10.03 -0.35
C ALA A 11 5.37 9.65 -0.55
N ILE A 12 5.66 8.63 -1.37
CA ILE A 12 7.02 8.21 -1.69
C ILE A 12 7.70 9.21 -2.64
N ILE A 13 6.97 9.68 -3.66
CA ILE A 13 7.49 10.67 -4.61
C ILE A 13 7.82 11.96 -3.86
N GLY A 14 6.88 12.48 -3.08
CA GLY A 14 7.09 13.62 -2.18
C GLY A 14 7.83 14.80 -2.83
N GLN A 15 8.61 15.52 -2.02
CA GLN A 15 9.53 16.57 -2.50
C GLN A 15 10.97 16.19 -2.13
N TRP A 16 11.92 16.49 -3.01
CA TRP A 16 13.34 16.38 -2.67
C TRP A 16 13.73 17.49 -1.68
N PRO A 17 14.55 17.21 -0.65
CA PRO A 17 15.29 15.97 -0.35
C PRO A 17 14.58 14.94 0.54
N ASP A 18 13.39 15.24 1.06
CA ASP A 18 12.66 14.39 2.00
C ASP A 18 11.94 13.19 1.34
N SER A 19 12.08 13.05 0.03
CA SER A 19 11.50 11.99 -0.78
C SER A 19 12.05 10.61 -0.43
N HIS A 20 11.16 9.62 -0.32
CA HIS A 20 11.53 8.21 -0.17
C HIS A 20 11.80 7.52 -1.52
N LEU A 21 11.67 8.25 -2.63
CA LEU A 21 11.84 7.76 -3.99
C LEU A 21 13.21 7.08 -4.23
N PRO A 22 14.36 7.58 -3.74
CA PRO A 22 15.64 6.88 -3.90
C PRO A 22 15.61 5.47 -3.30
N ILE A 23 14.96 5.30 -2.14
CA ILE A 23 14.89 4.00 -1.45
C ILE A 23 14.00 3.04 -2.24
N ALA A 24 12.87 3.53 -2.75
CA ALA A 24 11.95 2.75 -3.59
C ALA A 24 12.63 2.26 -4.88
N LEU A 25 13.38 3.14 -5.56
CA LEU A 25 14.13 2.82 -6.77
C LEU A 25 15.31 1.88 -6.49
N LYS A 26 15.96 2.01 -5.32
CA LYS A 26 17.00 1.09 -4.87
C LYS A 26 16.46 -0.33 -4.68
N ALA A 27 15.27 -0.48 -4.09
CA ALA A 27 14.62 -1.77 -3.92
C ALA A 27 14.36 -2.46 -5.27
N LEU A 28 13.97 -1.67 -6.28
CA LEU A 28 13.81 -2.13 -7.68
C LEU A 28 15.13 -2.49 -8.36
N GLY A 29 16.27 -2.13 -7.77
CA GLY A 29 17.60 -2.47 -8.29
C GLY A 29 18.14 -1.48 -9.31
N LEU A 30 17.58 -0.26 -9.38
CA LEU A 30 18.09 0.76 -10.29
C LEU A 30 19.52 1.15 -9.89
N SER A 31 20.34 1.42 -10.91
CA SER A 31 21.64 2.04 -10.73
C SER A 31 21.50 3.50 -10.25
N PRO A 32 22.57 4.11 -9.70
CA PRO A 32 22.53 5.51 -9.29
C PRO A 32 22.15 6.45 -10.45
N ALA A 33 22.61 6.15 -11.67
CA ALA A 33 22.32 6.97 -12.85
C ALA A 33 20.84 6.88 -13.25
N GLU A 34 20.28 5.67 -13.30
CA GLU A 34 18.85 5.46 -13.60
C GLU A 34 17.97 6.11 -12.53
N CYS A 35 18.36 6.00 -11.25
CA CYS A 35 17.66 6.66 -10.16
C CYS A 35 17.64 8.18 -10.35
N TYR A 36 18.80 8.79 -10.59
CA TYR A 36 18.91 10.23 -10.78
C TYR A 36 18.06 10.75 -11.94
N LEU A 37 18.14 10.07 -13.09
CA LEU A 37 17.34 10.42 -14.27
C LEU A 37 15.84 10.29 -14.02
N THR A 38 15.43 9.20 -13.35
CA THR A 38 14.02 8.96 -13.00
C THR A 38 13.51 10.05 -12.06
N MET A 39 14.27 10.36 -11.02
CA MET A 39 13.89 11.42 -10.08
C MET A 39 13.83 12.78 -10.76
N THR A 40 14.73 13.07 -11.71
CA THR A 40 14.75 14.36 -12.43
C THR A 40 13.54 14.50 -13.36
N ALA A 41 13.12 13.38 -13.97
CA ALA A 41 11.93 13.34 -14.80
C ALA A 41 10.64 13.54 -13.98
N ILE A 42 10.60 13.11 -12.72
CA ILE A 42 9.42 13.17 -11.85
C ILE A 42 9.36 14.50 -11.08
N LEU A 43 10.47 14.91 -10.45
CA LEU A 43 10.53 16.05 -9.52
C LEU A 43 11.05 17.34 -10.18
N GLY A 44 11.52 17.26 -11.43
CA GLY A 44 12.24 18.35 -12.08
C GLY A 44 13.73 18.38 -11.70
N PRO A 45 14.45 19.48 -12.00
CA PRO A 45 15.89 19.58 -11.75
C PRO A 45 16.20 19.47 -10.25
N ILE A 46 16.81 18.35 -9.85
CA ILE A 46 17.10 18.05 -8.43
C ILE A 46 18.38 18.74 -7.98
N ASP A 47 19.40 18.72 -8.83
CA ASP A 47 20.71 19.28 -8.57
C ASP A 47 21.32 19.92 -9.82
N THR A 48 21.93 21.09 -9.62
CA THR A 48 22.53 21.88 -10.72
C THR A 48 24.05 21.98 -10.64
N ASN A 49 24.67 21.47 -9.57
CA ASN A 49 26.13 21.54 -9.38
C ASN A 49 26.77 20.15 -9.16
N ARG A 50 28.07 20.06 -9.45
CA ARG A 50 28.84 18.80 -9.41
C ARG A 50 28.93 18.20 -8.01
N ASP A 51 28.96 19.04 -6.98
CA ASP A 51 29.19 18.61 -5.61
C ASP A 51 27.95 17.91 -5.04
N SER A 52 26.76 18.48 -5.29
CA SER A 52 25.49 17.85 -4.94
C SER A 52 25.27 16.53 -5.68
N LEU A 53 25.63 16.44 -6.97
CA LEU A 53 25.55 15.17 -7.71
C LEU A 53 26.44 14.08 -7.08
N ARG A 54 27.66 14.45 -6.66
CA ARG A 54 28.58 13.54 -6.00
C ARG A 54 28.04 13.09 -4.64
N GLU A 55 27.45 14.00 -3.88
CA GLU A 55 26.77 13.71 -2.62
C GLU A 55 25.58 12.77 -2.82
N PHE A 56 24.72 13.03 -3.81
CA PHE A 56 23.62 12.14 -4.20
C PHE A 56 24.11 10.72 -4.47
N VAL A 57 25.14 10.56 -5.32
CA VAL A 57 25.69 9.25 -5.66
C VAL A 57 26.25 8.55 -4.41
N HIS A 58 26.90 9.31 -3.51
CA HIS A 58 27.42 8.77 -2.26
C HIS A 58 26.29 8.27 -1.35
N ILE A 59 25.27 9.09 -1.13
CA ILE A 59 24.08 8.74 -0.33
C ILE A 59 23.40 7.51 -0.94
N TYR A 60 23.08 7.53 -2.24
CA TYR A 60 22.38 6.42 -2.89
C TYR A 60 23.14 5.10 -2.83
N ARG A 61 24.47 5.13 -2.93
CA ARG A 61 25.31 3.93 -2.80
C ARG A 61 25.33 3.40 -1.37
N SER A 62 25.22 4.28 -0.36
CA SER A 62 25.14 3.87 1.04
C SER A 62 23.82 3.19 1.40
N ILE A 63 22.77 3.35 0.59
CA ILE A 63 21.50 2.65 0.78
C ILE A 63 21.71 1.15 0.53
N ASP A 64 21.49 0.36 1.58
CA ASP A 64 21.45 -1.10 1.50
C ASP A 64 20.17 -1.56 0.80
N ARG A 65 20.31 -2.40 -0.23
CA ARG A 65 19.18 -2.87 -1.04
C ARG A 65 18.24 -3.78 -0.24
N GLU A 66 18.76 -4.63 0.64
CA GLU A 66 17.93 -5.52 1.45
C GLU A 66 17.09 -4.73 2.45
N LYS A 67 17.69 -3.71 3.08
CA LYS A 67 16.95 -2.77 3.94
C LYS A 67 15.88 -2.00 3.16
N ALA A 68 16.21 -1.53 1.95
CA ALA A 68 15.24 -0.88 1.08
C ALA A 68 14.06 -1.82 0.74
N MET A 69 14.34 -3.08 0.41
CA MET A 69 13.31 -4.08 0.17
C MET A 69 12.47 -4.39 1.40
N ALA A 70 13.09 -4.45 2.59
CA ALA A 70 12.36 -4.65 3.84
C ALA A 70 11.38 -3.50 4.11
N LEU A 71 11.80 -2.26 3.83
CA LEU A 71 10.93 -1.09 3.96
C LEU A 71 9.75 -1.14 2.99
N VAL A 72 9.99 -1.49 1.72
CA VAL A 72 8.92 -1.66 0.72
C VAL A 72 7.92 -2.74 1.15
N ARG A 73 8.41 -3.88 1.66
CA ARG A 73 7.54 -4.96 2.17
C ARG A 73 6.68 -4.48 3.33
N ARG A 74 7.24 -3.65 4.22
CA ARG A 74 6.50 -3.04 5.32
C ARG A 74 5.40 -2.11 4.80
N TRP A 75 5.69 -1.23 3.84
CA TRP A 75 4.67 -0.36 3.23
C TRP A 75 3.52 -1.16 2.62
N LYS A 76 3.85 -2.22 1.89
CA LYS A 76 2.84 -3.13 1.33
C LYS A 76 1.97 -3.77 2.43
N ALA A 77 2.57 -4.21 3.53
CA ALA A 77 1.84 -4.77 4.67
C ALA A 77 0.91 -3.75 5.33
N GLU A 78 1.35 -2.49 5.46
CA GLU A 78 0.54 -1.38 5.97
C GLU A 78 -0.66 -1.12 5.04
N ASP A 79 -0.44 -1.06 3.72
CA ASP A 79 -1.50 -0.82 2.73
C ASP A 79 -2.54 -1.96 2.72
N MET A 80 -2.10 -3.23 2.77
CA MET A 80 -3.00 -4.38 2.88
C MET A 80 -3.80 -4.34 4.20
N SER A 81 -3.15 -3.98 5.30
CA SER A 81 -3.81 -3.88 6.61
C SER A 81 -4.87 -2.78 6.62
N ALA A 82 -4.60 -1.64 6.00
CA ALA A 82 -5.57 -0.55 5.85
C ALA A 82 -6.77 -1.00 5.01
N MET A 83 -6.54 -1.66 3.87
CA MET A 83 -7.59 -2.19 3.02
C MET A 83 -8.48 -3.20 3.75
N LEU A 84 -7.89 -4.15 4.50
CA LEU A 84 -8.63 -5.14 5.27
C LEU A 84 -9.51 -4.48 6.34
N ARG A 85 -8.99 -3.48 7.06
CA ARG A 85 -9.76 -2.72 8.05
C ARG A 85 -10.92 -1.95 7.42
N GLY A 86 -10.73 -1.39 6.23
CA GLY A 86 -11.80 -0.73 5.47
C GLY A 86 -12.94 -1.70 5.15
N LYS A 87 -12.62 -2.86 4.56
CA LYS A 87 -13.62 -3.89 4.23
C LYS A 87 -14.37 -4.42 5.45
N LEU A 88 -13.66 -4.66 6.57
CA LEU A 88 -14.29 -5.11 7.80
C LEU A 88 -15.27 -4.07 8.37
N ARG A 89 -14.96 -2.79 8.23
CA ARG A 89 -15.87 -1.71 8.63
C ARG A 89 -17.11 -1.66 7.74
N GLU A 90 -16.93 -1.74 6.42
CA GLU A 90 -18.03 -1.77 5.45
C GLU A 90 -18.97 -2.97 5.70
N MET A 91 -18.42 -4.15 6.02
CA MET A 91 -19.22 -5.33 6.34
C MET A 91 -20.03 -5.16 7.64
N ALA A 92 -19.43 -4.56 8.68
CA ALA A 92 -20.15 -4.29 9.92
C ALA A 92 -21.30 -3.28 9.72
N GLU A 93 -21.07 -2.24 8.89
CA GLU A 93 -22.10 -1.25 8.54
C GLU A 93 -23.23 -1.90 7.69
N ALA A 94 -22.91 -2.85 6.82
CA ALA A 94 -23.91 -3.57 6.02
C ALA A 94 -24.78 -4.54 6.83
N GLU A 95 -24.26 -5.12 7.91
CA GLU A 95 -25.04 -5.97 8.83
C GLU A 95 -26.02 -5.14 9.68
N ASP A 96 -25.65 -3.93 10.10
CA ASP A 96 -26.54 -3.02 10.84
C ASP A 96 -27.69 -2.45 9.98
N ASP A 97 -27.49 -2.31 8.66
CA ASP A 97 -28.51 -1.81 7.71
C ASP A 97 -29.45 -2.90 7.15
N THR A 98 -29.18 -4.19 7.43
CA THR A 98 -30.16 -5.26 7.16
C THR A 98 -31.16 -5.35 8.30
N PRO A 99 -32.47 -5.04 8.09
CA PRO A 99 -33.45 -5.38 9.10
C PRO A 99 -33.44 -6.91 9.23
N LEU A 100 -33.32 -7.40 10.46
CA LEU A 100 -33.52 -8.80 10.83
C LEU A 100 -34.98 -9.20 10.51
N VAL A 101 -35.32 -9.34 9.23
CA VAL A 101 -36.60 -9.89 8.79
C VAL A 101 -36.51 -11.42 8.88
N ASP A 102 -37.08 -11.92 9.97
CA ASP A 102 -37.65 -13.24 10.11
C ASP A 102 -36.81 -14.41 9.56
N ALA A 103 -35.93 -14.93 10.42
CA ALA A 103 -35.71 -16.37 10.47
C ALA A 103 -37.00 -17.05 10.99
N ALA A 104 -38.05 -17.05 10.17
CA ALA A 104 -39.29 -17.75 10.43
C ALA A 104 -39.03 -19.26 10.36
N ASN A 105 -38.93 -19.83 11.56
CA ASN A 105 -39.00 -21.24 11.92
C ASN A 105 -39.86 -22.07 10.95
N SER A 106 -39.23 -22.69 9.96
CA SER A 106 -39.88 -23.65 9.06
C SER A 106 -39.82 -25.04 9.70
N ASP A 107 -40.59 -25.25 10.76
CA ASP A 107 -40.78 -26.58 11.34
C ASP A 107 -42.28 -26.77 11.64
N HIS A 108 -43.01 -27.17 10.60
CA HIS A 108 -44.41 -27.56 10.72
C HIS A 108 -44.47 -29.09 10.80
N PRO A 109 -44.63 -29.71 11.99
CA PRO A 109 -44.90 -31.12 12.05
C PRO A 109 -46.38 -31.34 11.74
N SER A 110 -46.66 -31.88 10.57
CA SER A 110 -47.98 -32.38 10.17
C SER A 110 -48.40 -33.55 11.07
N ARG A 111 -48.96 -33.27 12.26
CA ARG A 111 -49.68 -34.27 13.06
C ARG A 111 -51.10 -34.42 12.52
N GLN A 112 -51.28 -35.32 11.55
CA GLN A 112 -52.58 -35.93 11.31
C GLN A 112 -53.03 -36.66 12.57
N ARG A 113 -53.98 -36.10 13.29
CA ARG A 113 -54.73 -36.80 14.33
C ARG A 113 -55.70 -37.76 13.65
N LEU A 114 -55.43 -39.06 13.77
CA LEU A 114 -56.48 -40.09 13.68
C LEU A 114 -57.54 -39.78 14.75
N ALA A 115 -58.77 -39.58 14.30
CA ALA A 115 -59.96 -39.71 15.15
C ALA A 115 -60.77 -40.92 14.64
N LYS A 116 -61.32 -41.64 15.63
CA LYS A 116 -61.94 -42.96 15.60
C LYS A 116 -63.06 -43.13 14.58
#